data_AF-A0A8H8QLL6-F1
#
_entry.id   AF-A0A8H8QLL6-F1
#
_cell.length_a   1.000
_cell.length_b   1.000
_cell.length_c   1.000
_cell.angle_alpha   90.00
_cell.angle_beta   90.00
_cell.angle_gamma   90.00
#
_symmetry.space_group_name_H-M   'P 1'
#
loop_
_entity.id
_entity.type
_entity.pdbx_description
1 polymer ?
#
loop_
_entity_poly.entity_id
_entity_poly.type
_entity_poly.pdbx_seq_one_letter_code
_entity_poly.pdbx_strand_id
1 'polypeptide(L)'
;MRSAPVFQPALNSSRSVPQARACDDGLTFVAHYPADKYATSLAQGAARLELWTDLPVFQSDAASTSKATSWKSVPLVHVNATVGYQSGYSFVAKVKCNDEAADGVFGFTYRIVHPDGQIDWLGSPSNDGQIYVTSLQNSPLTIRQLVQAHKGTDLSVLDTSDSVHGQDGAITFATLSASLGDVSGNLSFSIKLSDVQSGLVIERTKSTWCTSRRFQSLADVSPDFGANLLALELAQSSRREVLVLMPVFEDANVTSRLMRGSCTGDRVDFHINGSHKPQAKVSFALGTTDKLEQAIAACRTHAAKSLRTCSHEPLGLSWSAKKALDLELPQSPGVENMIPSLACSYSEPDCADISFYSDSTAVEGSYQGLSTASSMVPPTHEEEIVSRHAMQEEDDDRSTVNSDRTIQADTRVSPLQPKAGLGFCTWEAMQNENRRPLLSEVVAALEAAEHRMGKGSITALLIDDGWQDVVHGEGHRGRLNSFDMDPSIFDLEAANDGDQQTSVLSRYVSHIRQRFPSIKSVGFWMALAGYWDGIHPDGPIAKELSAPLRQVHIKDTHRQASRDWYIQATELDMHLFWDRAFHSLRQSGIDFVKIDAQAD
;
A
#
# COMPACT_ATOMS: atom_id res chain seq x y z
N MET A 1 21.95 7.45 13.87
CA MET A 1 22.58 6.12 13.62
C MET A 1 22.90 6.00 12.13
N ARG A 2 23.74 5.05 11.71
CA ARG A 2 23.80 4.66 10.28
C ARG A 2 22.63 3.72 9.99
N SER A 3 22.02 3.83 8.81
CA SER A 3 21.00 2.87 8.37
C SER A 3 21.68 1.55 8.00
N ALA A 4 21.19 0.43 8.52
CA ALA A 4 21.80 -0.88 8.26
C ALA A 4 21.50 -1.37 6.83
N PRO A 5 22.45 -2.07 6.17
CA PRO A 5 22.16 -2.76 4.92
C PRO A 5 21.22 -3.96 5.14
N VAL A 6 20.41 -4.27 4.13
CA VAL A 6 19.52 -5.44 4.11
C VAL A 6 20.13 -6.51 3.21
N PHE A 7 20.43 -7.68 3.78
CA PHE A 7 20.98 -8.83 3.05
C PHE A 7 19.89 -9.81 2.62
N GLN A 8 20.07 -10.45 1.47
CA GLN A 8 19.26 -11.56 1.00
C GLN A 8 20.18 -12.68 0.46
N PRO A 9 20.20 -13.89 1.05
CA PRO A 9 19.54 -14.26 2.30
C PRO A 9 20.09 -13.46 3.49
N ALA A 10 19.31 -13.31 4.56
CA ALA A 10 19.70 -12.49 5.70
C ALA A 10 20.79 -13.16 6.55
N LEU A 11 21.54 -12.36 7.30
CA LEU A 11 22.29 -12.88 8.47
C LEU A 11 21.29 -13.50 9.46
N ASN A 12 21.72 -14.54 10.17
CA ASN A 12 20.91 -15.40 11.04
C ASN A 12 19.73 -16.12 10.33
N SER A 13 19.73 -16.21 8.99
CA SER A 13 18.76 -17.01 8.24
C SER A 13 19.29 -18.43 7.96
N SER A 14 18.38 -19.40 7.92
CA SER A 14 18.65 -20.77 7.48
C SER A 14 17.76 -21.09 6.28
N ARG A 15 18.34 -21.61 5.19
CA ARG A 15 17.62 -21.85 3.93
C ARG A 15 17.94 -23.23 3.35
N SER A 16 16.91 -24.05 3.13
CA SER A 16 17.04 -25.27 2.31
C SER A 16 17.07 -24.95 0.82
N VAL A 17 17.94 -25.65 0.09
CA VAL A 17 18.09 -25.54 -1.37
C VAL A 17 18.35 -26.93 -1.95
N PRO A 18 17.58 -27.39 -2.95
CA PRO A 18 17.89 -28.61 -3.68
C PRO A 18 19.22 -28.51 -4.45
N GLN A 19 20.02 -29.57 -4.43
CA GLN A 19 21.36 -29.64 -5.05
C GLN A 19 21.36 -29.19 -6.51
N ALA A 20 20.43 -29.69 -7.33
CA ALA A 20 20.28 -29.30 -8.73
C ALA A 20 20.12 -27.77 -8.89
N ARG A 21 19.31 -27.12 -8.04
CA ARG A 21 19.15 -25.66 -8.05
C ARG A 21 20.45 -24.93 -7.66
N ALA A 22 21.23 -25.48 -6.74
CA ALA A 22 22.51 -24.89 -6.33
C ALA A 22 23.59 -24.96 -7.45
N CYS A 23 23.51 -25.96 -8.33
CA CYS A 23 24.45 -26.19 -9.44
C CYS A 23 23.98 -25.55 -10.77
N ASP A 24 22.76 -25.87 -11.20
CA ASP A 24 22.16 -25.46 -12.48
C ASP A 24 21.75 -23.99 -12.47
N ASP A 25 20.92 -23.62 -11.49
CA ASP A 25 20.29 -22.30 -11.39
C ASP A 25 21.30 -21.30 -10.79
N GLY A 26 21.97 -21.71 -9.72
CA GLY A 26 22.88 -20.90 -8.89
C GLY A 26 22.13 -20.08 -7.84
N LEU A 27 22.79 -19.88 -6.70
CA LEU A 27 22.33 -19.07 -5.57
C LEU A 27 22.62 -17.59 -5.80
N THR A 28 21.61 -16.73 -5.67
CA THR A 28 21.79 -15.28 -5.67
C THR A 28 21.90 -14.77 -4.23
N PHE A 29 22.97 -14.03 -3.96
CA PHE A 29 23.19 -13.27 -2.73
C PHE A 29 23.17 -11.78 -3.07
N VAL A 30 22.45 -10.98 -2.28
CA VAL A 30 22.24 -9.54 -2.50
C VAL A 30 22.48 -8.77 -1.21
N ALA A 31 23.03 -7.57 -1.33
CA ALA A 31 23.07 -6.58 -0.27
C ALA A 31 22.49 -5.26 -0.79
N HIS A 32 21.48 -4.73 -0.10
CA HIS A 32 20.87 -3.44 -0.38
C HIS A 32 21.31 -2.42 0.67
N TYR A 33 21.96 -1.35 0.23
CA TYR A 33 22.32 -0.21 1.06
C TYR A 33 21.39 0.97 0.75
N PRO A 34 20.87 1.68 1.76
CA PRO A 34 20.21 2.97 1.57
C PRO A 34 21.11 3.97 0.82
N ALA A 35 20.50 4.96 0.17
CA ALA A 35 21.21 5.97 -0.61
C ALA A 35 21.98 6.96 0.31
N ASP A 36 23.22 6.59 0.68
CA ASP A 36 24.15 7.46 1.42
C ASP A 36 25.55 7.52 0.77
N LYS A 37 26.37 8.46 1.24
CA LYS A 37 27.72 8.73 0.70
C LYS A 37 28.68 7.54 0.80
N TYR A 38 28.48 6.63 1.74
CA TYR A 38 29.31 5.44 1.93
C TYR A 38 28.87 4.31 0.99
N ALA A 39 27.56 4.15 0.80
CA ALA A 39 27.02 3.27 -0.24
C ALA A 39 27.45 3.73 -1.66
N THR A 40 27.48 5.04 -1.92
CA THR A 40 28.06 5.61 -3.15
C THR A 40 29.54 5.24 -3.31
N SER A 41 30.36 5.33 -2.25
CA SER A 41 31.79 5.02 -2.37
C SER A 41 32.04 3.51 -2.56
N LEU A 42 31.26 2.64 -1.93
CA LEU A 42 31.25 1.19 -2.19
C LEU A 42 30.90 0.88 -3.66
N ALA A 43 29.87 1.52 -4.21
CA ALA A 43 29.48 1.36 -5.61
C ALA A 43 30.53 1.90 -6.61
N GLN A 44 31.35 2.86 -6.17
CA GLN A 44 32.52 3.37 -6.91
C GLN A 44 33.80 2.53 -6.70
N GLY A 45 33.73 1.44 -5.92
CA GLY A 45 34.85 0.53 -5.70
C GLY A 45 35.86 0.97 -4.63
N ALA A 46 35.51 1.91 -3.76
CA ALA A 46 36.40 2.40 -2.69
C ALA A 46 36.75 1.31 -1.64
N ALA A 47 35.92 0.27 -1.53
CA ALA A 47 36.19 -0.98 -0.82
C ALA A 47 35.40 -2.12 -1.48
N ARG A 48 35.81 -3.38 -1.29
CA ARG A 48 35.11 -4.54 -1.87
C ARG A 48 34.10 -5.11 -0.87
N LEU A 49 32.84 -5.24 -1.29
CA LEU A 49 31.85 -6.03 -0.56
C LEU A 49 31.95 -7.50 -1.00
N GLU A 50 32.11 -8.41 -0.05
CA GLU A 50 32.37 -9.82 -0.30
C GLU A 50 31.41 -10.72 0.50
N LEU A 51 30.86 -11.73 -0.17
CA LEU A 51 30.28 -12.92 0.44
C LEU A 51 31.43 -13.81 0.87
N TRP A 52 31.44 -14.24 2.13
CA TRP A 52 32.38 -15.20 2.67
C TRP A 52 31.60 -16.48 3.02
N THR A 53 31.92 -17.61 2.40
CA THR A 53 31.13 -18.85 2.53
C THR A 53 31.97 -20.11 2.29
N ASP A 54 31.67 -21.21 2.98
CA ASP A 54 32.25 -22.54 2.71
C ASP A 54 31.50 -23.36 1.66
N LEU A 55 30.48 -22.77 1.01
CA LEU A 55 29.79 -23.39 -0.14
C LEU A 55 30.80 -23.92 -1.18
N PRO A 56 30.51 -25.06 -1.82
CA PRO A 56 31.44 -25.71 -2.74
C PRO A 56 31.37 -25.05 -4.14
N VAL A 57 31.55 -23.73 -4.19
CA VAL A 57 31.41 -22.92 -5.40
C VAL A 57 32.50 -23.23 -6.43
N PHE A 58 32.13 -23.18 -7.71
CA PHE A 58 33.08 -23.11 -8.83
C PHE A 58 33.88 -21.80 -8.75
N GLN A 59 35.20 -21.88 -8.95
CA GLN A 59 36.10 -20.72 -8.92
C GLN A 59 36.85 -20.60 -10.24
N SER A 60 36.92 -19.39 -10.81
CA SER A 60 37.61 -19.08 -12.06
C SER A 60 39.07 -18.67 -11.88
N ASP A 61 39.49 -18.34 -10.65
CA ASP A 61 40.85 -17.87 -10.34
C ASP A 61 41.73 -19.00 -9.77
N ALA A 62 42.82 -19.30 -10.48
CA ALA A 62 43.67 -20.46 -10.21
C ALA A 62 44.69 -20.23 -9.07
N ALA A 63 44.23 -20.22 -7.81
CA ALA A 63 45.10 -19.98 -6.65
C ALA A 63 44.79 -20.80 -5.36
N SER A 64 44.09 -21.93 -5.42
CA SER A 64 44.06 -22.89 -4.30
C SER A 64 43.73 -24.32 -4.71
N THR A 65 44.58 -25.28 -4.34
CA THR A 65 44.43 -26.72 -4.63
C THR A 65 44.41 -27.56 -3.36
N SER A 66 43.58 -27.20 -2.37
CA SER A 66 43.44 -27.98 -1.13
C SER A 66 42.02 -27.99 -0.52
N LYS A 67 41.32 -29.11 -0.77
CA LYS A 67 40.14 -29.66 -0.04
C LYS A 67 38.87 -28.78 0.10
N ALA A 68 37.71 -29.44 0.03
CA ALA A 68 36.37 -28.85 0.03
C ALA A 68 35.85 -28.38 1.41
N THR A 69 36.70 -27.76 2.23
CA THR A 69 36.33 -27.18 3.54
C THR A 69 37.00 -25.84 3.82
N SER A 70 37.55 -25.19 2.79
CA SER A 70 38.03 -23.80 2.89
C SER A 70 36.88 -22.83 2.62
N TRP A 71 36.70 -21.86 3.52
CA TRP A 71 35.83 -20.71 3.25
C TRP A 71 36.43 -19.87 2.11
N LYS A 72 35.56 -19.38 1.24
CA LYS A 72 35.88 -18.68 -0.02
C LYS A 72 35.23 -17.30 -0.04
N SER A 73 35.88 -16.36 -0.71
CA SER A 73 35.35 -15.03 -1.01
C SER A 73 34.73 -14.99 -2.40
N VAL A 74 33.49 -14.51 -2.51
CA VAL A 74 32.85 -14.15 -3.78
C VAL A 74 32.49 -12.66 -3.73
N PRO A 75 32.96 -11.82 -4.67
CA PRO A 75 32.63 -10.39 -4.66
C PRO A 75 31.15 -10.16 -5.01
N LEU A 76 30.49 -9.25 -4.30
CA LEU A 76 29.19 -8.71 -4.72
C LEU A 76 29.44 -7.52 -5.64
N VAL A 77 28.98 -7.62 -6.89
CA VAL A 77 29.15 -6.58 -7.90
C VAL A 77 27.99 -5.59 -7.81
N HIS A 78 28.27 -4.29 -7.88
CA HIS A 78 27.23 -3.26 -7.92
C HIS A 78 26.38 -3.39 -9.20
N VAL A 79 25.06 -3.36 -9.07
CA VAL A 79 24.10 -3.44 -10.17
C VAL A 79 23.34 -2.13 -10.26
N ASN A 80 23.56 -1.39 -11.35
CA ASN A 80 22.81 -0.17 -11.64
C ASN A 80 21.32 -0.51 -11.83
N ALA A 81 20.45 0.02 -10.99
CA ALA A 81 19.01 -0.01 -11.23
C ALA A 81 18.65 0.85 -12.47
N THR A 82 17.75 0.36 -13.31
CA THR A 82 17.20 1.12 -14.45
C THR A 82 16.18 2.19 -14.04
N VAL A 83 15.87 2.30 -12.74
CA VAL A 83 14.81 3.17 -12.21
C VAL A 83 15.36 4.07 -11.09
N GLY A 84 15.41 5.38 -11.38
CA GLY A 84 15.42 6.48 -10.40
C GLY A 84 16.60 6.58 -9.41
N TYR A 85 17.31 7.72 -9.42
CA TYR A 85 18.40 8.08 -8.48
C TYR A 85 18.01 8.19 -6.99
N GLN A 86 16.80 7.79 -6.60
CA GLN A 86 16.33 7.69 -5.21
C GLN A 86 16.29 6.24 -4.69
N SER A 87 16.49 5.24 -5.56
CA SER A 87 16.65 3.84 -5.13
C SER A 87 18.04 3.60 -4.50
N GLY A 88 18.09 2.67 -3.53
CA GLY A 88 19.32 2.34 -2.82
C GLY A 88 20.31 1.51 -3.65
N TYR A 89 21.59 1.59 -3.28
CA TYR A 89 22.67 0.84 -3.94
C TYR A 89 22.50 -0.67 -3.70
N SER A 90 22.49 -1.43 -4.79
CA SER A 90 22.28 -2.88 -4.76
C SER A 90 23.49 -3.62 -5.29
N PHE A 91 24.02 -4.54 -4.50
CA PHE A 91 25.22 -5.34 -4.83
C PHE A 91 24.82 -6.81 -4.89
N VAL A 92 25.25 -7.54 -5.92
CA VAL A 92 24.81 -8.92 -6.20
C VAL A 92 26.00 -9.83 -6.46
N ALA A 93 26.00 -11.00 -5.82
CA ALA A 93 26.83 -12.15 -6.18
C ALA A 93 25.91 -13.30 -6.63
N LYS A 94 26.22 -13.94 -7.78
CA LYS A 94 25.54 -15.18 -8.19
C LYS A 94 26.54 -16.34 -8.15
N VAL A 95 26.18 -17.38 -7.43
CA VAL A 95 27.06 -18.44 -6.95
C VAL A 95 26.57 -19.80 -7.45
N LYS A 96 27.37 -20.48 -8.27
CA LYS A 96 27.10 -21.89 -8.66
C LYS A 96 27.96 -22.83 -7.81
N CYS A 97 27.31 -23.80 -7.19
CA CYS A 97 27.97 -24.93 -6.54
C CYS A 97 28.45 -25.94 -7.60
N ASN A 98 29.46 -26.73 -7.27
CA ASN A 98 29.92 -27.84 -8.10
C ASN A 98 29.00 -29.06 -7.99
N ASP A 99 29.10 -29.98 -8.95
CA ASP A 99 28.27 -31.19 -8.97
C ASP A 99 28.58 -32.16 -7.81
N GLU A 100 29.76 -31.98 -7.16
CA GLU A 100 30.16 -32.66 -5.93
C GLU A 100 29.54 -32.07 -4.64
N ALA A 101 28.59 -31.14 -4.75
CA ALA A 101 27.88 -30.52 -3.62
C ALA A 101 26.95 -31.51 -2.88
N ALA A 102 27.56 -32.40 -2.10
CA ALA A 102 26.88 -33.39 -1.27
C ALA A 102 25.97 -32.74 -0.20
N ASP A 103 25.01 -33.53 0.29
CA ASP A 103 24.12 -33.17 1.40
C ASP A 103 24.89 -32.60 2.58
N GLY A 104 24.59 -31.36 2.95
CA GLY A 104 25.41 -30.61 3.90
C GLY A 104 24.83 -29.26 4.28
N VAL A 105 25.34 -28.74 5.39
CA VAL A 105 25.05 -27.39 5.90
C VAL A 105 26.28 -26.53 5.68
N PHE A 106 26.10 -25.43 4.96
CA PHE A 106 27.17 -24.53 4.54
C PHE A 106 26.95 -23.14 5.15
N GLY A 107 27.98 -22.58 5.78
CA GLY A 107 27.96 -21.26 6.38
C GLY A 107 28.15 -20.15 5.33
N PHE A 108 27.51 -19.01 5.56
CA PHE A 108 27.83 -17.77 4.83
C PHE A 108 27.72 -16.53 5.72
N THR A 109 28.52 -15.53 5.41
CA THR A 109 28.51 -14.22 6.04
C THR A 109 28.94 -13.14 5.05
N TYR A 110 28.85 -11.88 5.44
CA TYR A 110 29.23 -10.74 4.61
C TYR A 110 30.37 -9.95 5.26
N ARG A 111 31.26 -9.40 4.43
CA ARG A 111 32.37 -8.55 4.89
C ARG A 111 32.69 -7.44 3.89
N ILE A 112 33.32 -6.38 4.36
CA ILE A 112 33.89 -5.32 3.54
C ILE A 112 35.41 -5.39 3.67
N VAL A 113 36.11 -5.45 2.54
CA VAL A 113 37.58 -5.45 2.47
C VAL A 113 38.05 -4.12 1.91
N HIS A 114 38.75 -3.34 2.75
CA HIS A 114 39.26 -2.02 2.42
C HIS A 114 40.59 -2.10 1.63
N PRO A 115 41.01 -1.02 0.93
CA PRO A 115 42.20 -1.04 0.08
C PRO A 115 43.53 -1.25 0.83
N ASP A 116 43.56 -1.01 2.15
CA ASP A 116 44.68 -1.26 3.06
C ASP A 116 44.73 -2.70 3.59
N GLY A 117 43.71 -3.51 3.29
CA GLY A 117 43.54 -4.88 3.79
C GLY A 117 42.77 -5.01 5.11
N GLN A 118 42.24 -3.92 5.68
CA GLN A 118 41.30 -4.02 6.81
C GLN A 118 40.03 -4.75 6.37
N ILE A 119 39.50 -5.61 7.24
CA ILE A 119 38.24 -6.34 7.04
C ILE A 119 37.23 -5.93 8.10
N ASP A 120 36.14 -5.29 7.68
CA ASP A 120 34.96 -5.07 8.51
C ASP A 120 34.00 -6.25 8.30
N TRP A 121 33.82 -7.08 9.33
CA TRP A 121 32.84 -8.17 9.32
C TRP A 121 31.44 -7.62 9.59
N LEU A 122 30.48 -7.98 8.73
CA LEU A 122 29.09 -7.53 8.82
C LEU A 122 28.22 -8.56 9.58
N GLY A 123 28.66 -9.82 9.60
CA GLY A 123 28.18 -10.89 10.48
C GLY A 123 29.23 -11.32 11.52
N SER A 124 28.95 -12.43 12.19
CA SER A 124 29.72 -13.03 13.27
C SER A 124 29.30 -14.50 13.45
N PRO A 125 30.12 -15.38 14.05
CA PRO A 125 29.76 -16.80 14.21
C PRO A 125 28.45 -17.10 14.98
N SER A 126 27.88 -16.10 15.67
CA SER A 126 26.57 -16.17 16.34
C SER A 126 25.38 -15.68 15.50
N ASN A 127 25.61 -15.08 14.33
CA ASN A 127 24.56 -14.62 13.40
C ASN A 127 24.93 -14.82 11.92
N ASP A 128 25.92 -15.65 11.60
CA ASP A 128 26.19 -16.09 10.23
C ASP A 128 25.01 -16.94 9.71
N GLY A 129 24.73 -16.86 8.42
CA GLY A 129 23.63 -17.59 7.79
C GLY A 129 24.02 -19.00 7.36
N GLN A 130 23.02 -19.84 7.11
CA GLN A 130 23.21 -21.25 6.74
C GLN A 130 22.42 -21.64 5.48
N ILE A 131 23.09 -22.32 4.55
CA ILE A 131 22.47 -22.97 3.38
C ILE A 131 22.51 -24.48 3.58
N TYR A 132 21.34 -25.11 3.57
CA TYR A 132 21.18 -26.56 3.66
C TYR A 132 21.00 -27.10 2.23
N VAL A 133 22.06 -27.71 1.67
CA VAL A 133 22.00 -28.33 0.34
C VAL A 133 21.48 -29.77 0.49
N THR A 134 20.53 -30.16 -0.36
CA THR A 134 19.86 -31.48 -0.29
C THR A 134 19.67 -32.11 -1.67
N SER A 135 20.02 -33.39 -1.82
CA SER A 135 19.85 -34.21 -3.02
C SER A 135 18.47 -34.88 -3.08
N LEU A 136 17.47 -34.32 -2.39
CA LEU A 136 16.15 -34.92 -2.20
C LEU A 136 15.44 -35.17 -3.54
N GLN A 137 14.82 -36.34 -3.65
CA GLN A 137 14.30 -36.85 -4.91
C GLN A 137 13.14 -36.00 -5.47
N ASN A 138 13.03 -35.95 -6.80
CA ASN A 138 12.08 -35.13 -7.57
C ASN A 138 10.61 -35.61 -7.51
N SER A 139 10.12 -36.01 -6.33
CA SER A 139 8.68 -36.18 -6.08
C SER A 139 8.06 -34.80 -5.81
N PRO A 140 7.00 -34.38 -6.53
CA PRO A 140 6.31 -33.14 -6.22
C PRO A 140 5.67 -33.23 -4.83
N LEU A 141 5.59 -32.11 -4.13
CA LEU A 141 4.92 -32.06 -2.83
C LEU A 141 3.41 -32.22 -3.01
N THR A 142 2.73 -32.79 -2.03
CA THR A 142 1.26 -32.89 -2.02
C THR A 142 0.67 -32.10 -0.85
N ILE A 143 -0.54 -31.56 -1.05
CA ILE A 143 -1.22 -30.77 -0.01
C ILE A 143 -1.45 -31.62 1.26
N ARG A 144 -1.59 -32.95 1.15
CA ARG A 144 -1.70 -33.87 2.30
C ARG A 144 -0.42 -34.01 3.13
N GLN A 145 0.76 -33.76 2.56
CA GLN A 145 2.02 -33.75 3.30
C GLN A 145 2.22 -32.41 4.02
N LEU A 146 1.87 -31.30 3.36
CA LEU A 146 2.04 -29.94 3.85
C LEU A 146 1.03 -29.56 4.95
N VAL A 147 -0.24 -29.96 4.80
CA VAL A 147 -1.36 -29.52 5.63
C VAL A 147 -1.88 -30.66 6.49
N GLN A 148 -1.57 -30.63 7.79
CA GLN A 148 -2.20 -31.53 8.76
C GLN A 148 -3.48 -30.88 9.31
N ALA A 149 -4.64 -31.36 8.88
CA ALA A 149 -5.91 -31.04 9.51
C ALA A 149 -5.96 -31.53 10.97
N HIS A 150 -6.62 -30.78 11.84
CA HIS A 150 -6.82 -31.15 13.25
C HIS A 150 -8.15 -31.90 13.45
N LYS A 151 -8.37 -32.45 14.65
CA LYS A 151 -9.58 -33.24 14.97
C LYS A 151 -10.85 -32.38 14.81
N GLY A 152 -11.82 -32.86 14.03
CA GLY A 152 -13.04 -32.13 13.69
C GLY A 152 -12.93 -31.33 12.39
N THR A 153 -11.80 -31.42 11.69
CA THR A 153 -11.57 -30.80 10.38
C THR A 153 -11.15 -31.85 9.35
N ASP A 154 -11.81 -31.89 8.20
CA ASP A 154 -11.54 -32.80 7.08
C ASP A 154 -10.82 -32.07 5.94
N LEU A 155 -9.82 -32.72 5.32
CA LEU A 155 -9.10 -32.21 4.13
C LEU A 155 -9.45 -33.05 2.90
N SER A 156 -10.33 -32.53 2.05
CA SER A 156 -10.62 -33.08 0.72
C SER A 156 -9.66 -32.50 -0.32
N VAL A 157 -8.75 -33.31 -0.84
CA VAL A 157 -7.95 -32.99 -2.04
C VAL A 157 -8.75 -33.36 -3.28
N LEU A 158 -8.70 -32.51 -4.30
CA LEU A 158 -9.36 -32.73 -5.59
C LEU A 158 -8.31 -33.21 -6.60
N ASP A 159 -8.19 -34.52 -6.75
CA ASP A 159 -7.25 -35.12 -7.70
C ASP A 159 -7.73 -34.86 -9.15
N THR A 160 -7.03 -34.00 -9.88
CA THR A 160 -7.37 -33.62 -11.26
C THR A 160 -6.88 -34.65 -12.28
N SER A 161 -7.45 -35.88 -12.22
CA SER A 161 -7.14 -36.97 -13.15
C SER A 161 -7.59 -36.73 -14.60
N ASP A 162 -8.57 -35.84 -14.79
CA ASP A 162 -9.37 -35.80 -16.02
C ASP A 162 -8.87 -34.78 -17.07
N SER A 163 -7.67 -34.20 -16.89
CA SER A 163 -6.99 -33.47 -17.96
C SER A 163 -6.12 -34.42 -18.79
N VAL A 164 -6.63 -34.81 -19.97
CA VAL A 164 -5.90 -35.63 -20.96
C VAL A 164 -4.80 -34.81 -21.65
N HIS A 165 -3.79 -34.40 -20.89
CA HIS A 165 -2.45 -34.00 -21.34
C HIS A 165 -1.56 -33.84 -20.09
N GLY A 166 -0.64 -34.79 -19.88
CA GLY A 166 0.38 -34.65 -18.83
C GLY A 166 1.41 -33.59 -19.20
N GLN A 167 1.21 -32.35 -18.76
CA GLN A 167 2.21 -31.28 -18.84
C GLN A 167 2.64 -30.83 -17.44
N ASP A 168 3.89 -30.37 -17.35
CA ASP A 168 4.48 -29.95 -16.10
C ASP A 168 3.85 -28.64 -15.55
N GLY A 169 3.59 -28.63 -14.25
CA GLY A 169 2.99 -27.50 -13.55
C GLY A 169 1.46 -27.40 -13.70
N ALA A 170 0.76 -28.52 -13.55
CA ALA A 170 -0.67 -28.55 -13.22
C ALA A 170 -0.89 -28.11 -11.76
N ILE A 171 -1.92 -27.30 -11.51
CA ILE A 171 -2.26 -26.81 -10.16
C ILE A 171 -3.13 -27.86 -9.46
N THR A 172 -2.73 -28.30 -8.27
CA THR A 172 -3.51 -29.22 -7.42
C THR A 172 -4.35 -28.42 -6.43
N PHE A 173 -5.58 -28.87 -6.16
CA PHE A 173 -6.52 -28.17 -5.26
C PHE A 173 -6.87 -29.00 -4.02
N ALA A 174 -7.16 -28.31 -2.92
CA ALA A 174 -7.84 -28.91 -1.78
C ALA A 174 -8.82 -27.93 -1.12
N THR A 175 -9.79 -28.48 -0.41
CA THR A 175 -10.66 -27.74 0.51
C THR A 175 -10.59 -28.39 1.89
N LEU A 176 -10.49 -27.55 2.90
CA LEU A 176 -10.55 -27.89 4.31
C LEU A 176 -11.89 -27.40 4.88
N SER A 177 -12.63 -28.29 5.53
CA SER A 177 -13.98 -28.02 6.06
C SER A 177 -14.23 -28.79 7.36
N ALA A 178 -15.22 -28.38 8.15
CA ALA A 178 -15.56 -29.07 9.40
C ALA A 178 -16.08 -30.49 9.10
N SER A 179 -15.68 -31.47 9.91
CA SER A 179 -16.14 -32.85 9.77
C SER A 179 -17.65 -32.94 10.02
N LEU A 180 -18.37 -33.78 9.27
CA LEU A 180 -19.84 -33.93 9.34
C LEU A 180 -20.42 -34.28 10.73
N GLY A 181 -19.58 -34.70 11.69
CA GLY A 181 -19.96 -34.99 13.07
C GLY A 181 -19.47 -33.98 14.12
N ASP A 182 -18.74 -32.93 13.75
CA ASP A 182 -18.30 -31.92 14.71
C ASP A 182 -19.34 -30.79 14.87
N VAL A 183 -19.86 -30.66 16.08
CA VAL A 183 -20.82 -29.61 16.46
C VAL A 183 -20.11 -28.29 16.75
N SER A 184 -18.78 -28.25 16.90
CA SER A 184 -18.04 -27.01 17.15
C SER A 184 -18.02 -26.09 15.92
N GLY A 185 -17.67 -26.65 14.75
CA GLY A 185 -17.43 -25.89 13.51
C GLY A 185 -16.04 -25.25 13.42
N ASN A 186 -15.16 -25.51 14.40
CA ASN A 186 -13.84 -24.90 14.50
C ASN A 186 -12.86 -25.54 13.52
N LEU A 187 -12.71 -24.92 12.33
CA LEU A 187 -11.62 -25.30 11.42
C LEU A 187 -10.27 -25.03 12.09
N SER A 188 -9.42 -26.07 12.11
CA SER A 188 -8.02 -25.93 12.52
C SER A 188 -7.11 -26.89 11.77
N PHE A 189 -5.89 -26.44 11.50
CA PHE A 189 -4.86 -27.19 10.79
C PHE A 189 -3.47 -26.69 11.19
N SER A 190 -2.42 -27.40 10.79
CA SER A 190 -1.04 -26.96 11.02
C SER A 190 -0.12 -27.29 9.84
N ILE A 191 0.82 -26.39 9.58
CA ILE A 191 1.86 -26.51 8.56
C ILE A 191 3.21 -26.47 9.29
N LYS A 192 4.23 -27.19 8.79
CA LYS A 192 5.54 -27.16 9.43
C LYS A 192 6.31 -25.87 9.15
N LEU A 193 7.19 -25.48 10.08
CA LEU A 193 8.18 -24.44 9.85
C LEU A 193 9.22 -24.91 8.82
N SER A 194 9.71 -26.16 8.92
CA SER A 194 10.68 -26.75 7.97
C SER A 194 10.28 -26.75 6.50
N ASP A 195 8.99 -26.61 6.20
CA ASP A 195 8.45 -26.80 4.86
C ASP A 195 8.26 -25.45 4.12
N VAL A 196 8.39 -24.30 4.80
CA VAL A 196 8.15 -22.95 4.26
C VAL A 196 9.41 -22.07 4.37
N GLN A 197 9.89 -21.57 3.23
CA GLN A 197 11.09 -20.72 3.12
C GLN A 197 10.78 -19.24 3.43
N SER A 198 9.61 -18.79 3.00
CA SER A 198 9.17 -17.39 2.99
C SER A 198 7.73 -17.33 2.46
N GLY A 199 7.12 -16.15 2.41
CA GLY A 199 5.85 -16.01 1.72
C GLY A 199 5.33 -14.58 1.66
N LEU A 200 4.13 -14.47 1.09
CA LEU A 200 3.28 -13.28 1.09
C LEU A 200 2.06 -13.55 1.98
N VAL A 201 1.68 -12.58 2.81
CA VAL A 201 0.39 -12.57 3.52
C VAL A 201 -0.36 -11.29 3.19
N ILE A 202 -1.69 -11.37 3.10
CA ILE A 202 -2.60 -10.22 3.10
C ILE A 202 -3.36 -10.26 4.42
N GLU A 203 -3.03 -9.34 5.34
CA GLU A 203 -3.57 -9.28 6.70
C GLU A 203 -4.61 -8.17 6.83
N ARG A 204 -5.77 -8.50 7.43
CA ARG A 204 -6.85 -7.54 7.72
C ARG A 204 -6.56 -6.79 9.02
N THR A 205 -5.91 -5.65 8.89
CA THR A 205 -5.41 -4.82 10.00
C THR A 205 -6.47 -3.90 10.61
N LYS A 206 -7.48 -3.48 9.83
CA LYS A 206 -8.70 -2.77 10.31
C LYS A 206 -9.98 -3.41 9.76
N SER A 207 -11.13 -2.76 9.92
CA SER A 207 -12.42 -3.15 9.32
C SER A 207 -12.32 -3.36 7.81
N THR A 208 -11.64 -2.48 7.08
CA THR A 208 -11.46 -2.59 5.61
C THR A 208 -9.99 -2.75 5.16
N TRP A 209 -9.00 -2.36 5.98
CA TRP A 209 -7.60 -2.34 5.56
C TRP A 209 -7.04 -3.76 5.40
N CYS A 210 -6.65 -4.11 4.17
CA CYS A 210 -5.92 -5.32 3.82
C CYS A 210 -4.46 -4.97 3.52
N THR A 211 -3.57 -5.14 4.48
CA THR A 211 -2.13 -4.87 4.33
C THR A 211 -1.44 -6.10 3.76
N SER A 212 -0.82 -5.98 2.59
CA SER A 212 0.05 -7.03 2.05
C SER A 212 1.49 -6.87 2.54
N ARG A 213 2.14 -7.97 2.93
CA ARG A 213 3.56 -7.97 3.30
C ARG A 213 4.22 -9.32 3.02
N ARG A 214 5.54 -9.32 2.87
CA ARG A 214 6.36 -10.55 2.88
C ARG A 214 6.79 -10.93 4.29
N PHE A 215 7.09 -12.20 4.49
CA PHE A 215 7.68 -12.75 5.71
C PHE A 215 8.81 -13.76 5.39
N GLN A 216 9.69 -14.02 6.38
CA GLN A 216 10.85 -14.91 6.24
C GLN A 216 10.67 -16.22 7.02
N SER A 217 9.79 -16.26 8.01
CA SER A 217 9.33 -17.47 8.70
C SER A 217 7.80 -17.49 8.77
N LEU A 218 7.20 -18.67 8.70
CA LEU A 218 5.75 -18.84 8.91
C LEU A 218 5.31 -18.42 10.33
N ALA A 219 6.25 -18.34 11.28
CA ALA A 219 6.02 -17.77 12.61
C ALA A 219 5.81 -16.24 12.59
N ASP A 220 6.30 -15.52 11.57
CA ASP A 220 6.19 -14.06 11.47
C ASP A 220 4.79 -13.60 11.01
N VAL A 221 3.89 -14.52 10.61
CA VAL A 221 2.49 -14.22 10.32
C VAL A 221 1.80 -13.80 11.63
N SER A 222 0.96 -12.77 11.60
CA SER A 222 0.40 -12.20 12.83
C SER A 222 -0.57 -13.18 13.52
N PRO A 223 -0.53 -13.32 14.86
CA PRO A 223 -1.61 -13.95 15.62
C PRO A 223 -2.78 -12.99 15.85
N ASP A 224 -2.59 -11.69 15.67
CA ASP A 224 -3.53 -10.62 16.02
C ASP A 224 -4.35 -10.13 14.81
N PHE A 225 -3.81 -10.26 13.59
CA PHE A 225 -4.47 -9.91 12.34
C PHE A 225 -4.93 -11.13 11.55
N GLY A 226 -6.07 -11.00 10.86
CA GLY A 226 -6.66 -12.10 10.08
C GLY A 226 -6.04 -12.20 8.69
N ALA A 227 -5.52 -13.37 8.31
CA ALA A 227 -4.96 -13.62 6.99
C ALA A 227 -6.06 -13.89 5.96
N ASN A 228 -6.31 -12.95 5.05
CA ASN A 228 -7.27 -13.08 3.94
C ASN A 228 -6.68 -13.86 2.74
N LEU A 229 -5.35 -13.87 2.62
CA LEU A 229 -4.59 -14.69 1.66
C LEU A 229 -3.22 -15.02 2.27
N LEU A 230 -2.75 -16.24 2.06
CA LEU A 230 -1.36 -16.65 2.28
C LEU A 230 -0.82 -17.30 1.00
N ALA A 231 0.41 -16.98 0.62
CA ALA A 231 1.16 -17.69 -0.42
C ALA A 231 2.52 -18.09 0.15
N LEU A 232 2.71 -19.39 0.37
CA LEU A 232 3.85 -19.97 1.08
C LEU A 232 4.85 -20.55 0.08
N GLU A 233 6.05 -19.98 -0.03
CA GLU A 233 7.14 -20.51 -0.86
C GLU A 233 7.76 -21.72 -0.17
N LEU A 234 7.78 -22.89 -0.81
CA LEU A 234 8.11 -24.14 -0.14
C LEU A 234 9.62 -24.44 -0.15
N ALA A 235 10.18 -24.72 1.03
CA ALA A 235 11.63 -24.83 1.24
C ALA A 235 12.27 -26.10 0.64
N GLN A 236 11.50 -27.17 0.48
CA GLN A 236 11.98 -28.48 0.04
C GLN A 236 11.73 -28.75 -1.47
N SER A 237 11.25 -27.75 -2.21
CA SER A 237 10.83 -27.92 -3.61
C SER A 237 11.94 -27.66 -4.63
N SER A 238 12.26 -28.66 -5.47
CA SER A 238 13.08 -28.46 -6.67
C SER A 238 12.36 -27.66 -7.78
N ARG A 239 11.03 -27.57 -7.70
CA ARG A 239 10.14 -26.98 -8.72
C ARG A 239 9.64 -25.56 -8.37
N ARG A 240 10.22 -24.93 -7.34
CA ARG A 240 9.77 -23.64 -6.77
C ARG A 240 8.27 -23.67 -6.45
N GLU A 241 7.80 -24.73 -5.79
CA GLU A 241 6.39 -24.87 -5.45
C GLU A 241 5.92 -23.81 -4.45
N VAL A 242 4.67 -23.36 -4.62
CA VAL A 242 4.00 -22.39 -3.75
C VAL A 242 2.62 -22.90 -3.35
N LEU A 243 2.34 -22.92 -2.04
CA LEU A 243 1.03 -23.25 -1.51
C LEU A 243 0.25 -21.95 -1.25
N VAL A 244 -0.81 -21.71 -2.00
CA VAL A 244 -1.75 -20.61 -1.77
C VAL A 244 -2.88 -21.10 -0.87
N LEU A 245 -3.22 -20.33 0.16
CA LEU A 245 -4.34 -20.57 1.07
C LEU A 245 -5.29 -19.36 1.07
N MET A 246 -6.59 -19.63 1.10
CA MET A 246 -7.63 -18.61 1.08
C MET A 246 -8.83 -19.06 1.93
N PRO A 247 -9.12 -18.40 3.08
CA PRO A 247 -10.33 -18.66 3.84
C PRO A 247 -11.58 -18.13 3.12
N VAL A 248 -12.71 -18.78 3.37
CA VAL A 248 -13.98 -18.53 2.69
C VAL A 248 -15.12 -18.71 3.69
N PHE A 249 -16.13 -17.84 3.65
CA PHE A 249 -17.21 -17.78 4.63
C PHE A 249 -18.58 -17.69 3.94
N GLU A 250 -19.58 -18.39 4.47
CA GLU A 250 -20.94 -18.44 3.89
C GLU A 250 -21.81 -17.22 4.25
N ASP A 251 -21.59 -16.61 5.42
CA ASP A 251 -22.37 -15.49 5.96
C ASP A 251 -21.71 -14.13 5.78
N ALA A 252 -22.51 -13.10 5.48
CA ALA A 252 -22.06 -11.71 5.31
C ALA A 252 -21.71 -10.98 6.64
N ASN A 253 -21.92 -11.60 7.81
CA ASN A 253 -21.48 -11.07 9.10
C ASN A 253 -19.99 -11.39 9.35
N VAL A 254 -19.10 -10.67 8.64
CA VAL A 254 -17.66 -10.99 8.54
C VAL A 254 -16.83 -10.58 9.77
N THR A 255 -17.21 -11.07 10.95
CA THR A 255 -16.34 -11.08 12.15
C THR A 255 -15.31 -12.21 12.10
N SER A 256 -15.57 -13.26 11.32
CA SER A 256 -14.72 -14.46 11.26
C SER A 256 -13.44 -14.22 10.46
N ARG A 257 -12.32 -14.77 10.95
CA ARG A 257 -10.96 -14.55 10.42
C ARG A 257 -10.11 -15.81 10.54
N LEU A 258 -9.20 -16.04 9.58
CA LEU A 258 -8.13 -17.03 9.69
C LEU A 258 -6.97 -16.43 10.47
N MET A 259 -6.65 -17.00 11.64
CA MET A 259 -5.62 -16.50 12.55
C MET A 259 -4.47 -17.50 12.67
N ARG A 260 -3.23 -17.01 12.83
CA ARG A 260 -2.13 -17.86 13.30
C ARG A 260 -2.37 -18.21 14.78
N GLY A 261 -2.33 -19.50 15.11
CA GLY A 261 -2.47 -20.01 16.47
C GLY A 261 -1.14 -20.08 17.22
N SER A 262 -0.91 -21.18 17.92
CA SER A 262 0.38 -21.50 18.53
C SER A 262 1.45 -21.87 17.49
N CYS A 263 2.72 -21.71 17.88
CA CYS A 263 3.83 -22.41 17.25
C CYS A 263 4.28 -23.50 18.24
N THR A 264 4.02 -24.77 17.94
CA THR A 264 4.38 -25.90 18.82
C THR A 264 5.45 -26.76 18.16
N GLY A 265 6.69 -26.64 18.65
CA GLY A 265 7.85 -27.28 18.02
C GLY A 265 8.05 -26.78 16.59
N ASP A 266 8.13 -27.71 15.64
CA ASP A 266 8.30 -27.44 14.20
C ASP A 266 6.95 -27.20 13.48
N ARG A 267 5.83 -26.91 14.17
CA ARG A 267 4.54 -26.63 13.52
C ARG A 267 3.95 -25.28 13.92
N VAL A 268 3.37 -24.61 12.93
CA VAL A 268 2.51 -23.43 13.10
C VAL A 268 1.06 -23.87 12.95
N ASP A 269 0.25 -23.62 13.96
CA ASP A 269 -1.18 -23.86 13.94
C ASP A 269 -1.91 -22.68 13.29
N PHE A 270 -3.02 -22.97 12.62
CA PHE A 270 -3.95 -22.01 12.04
C PHE A 270 -5.38 -22.40 12.41
N HIS A 271 -6.21 -21.42 12.72
CA HIS A 271 -7.61 -21.63 13.10
C HIS A 271 -8.52 -20.51 12.59
N ILE A 272 -9.81 -20.82 12.42
CA ILE A 272 -10.82 -19.77 12.22
C ILE A 272 -11.30 -19.28 13.58
N ASN A 273 -11.15 -17.98 13.85
CA ASN A 273 -11.70 -17.30 15.00
C ASN A 273 -12.95 -16.52 14.57
N GLY A 274 -14.06 -16.63 15.30
CA GLY A 274 -15.34 -16.01 14.96
C GLY A 274 -16.41 -16.16 16.04
N SER A 275 -17.39 -15.24 16.08
CA SER A 275 -18.44 -15.16 17.11
C SER A 275 -19.70 -16.00 16.83
N HIS A 276 -19.82 -16.53 15.63
CA HIS A 276 -20.93 -17.37 15.17
C HIS A 276 -20.38 -18.68 14.58
N LYS A 277 -21.26 -19.56 14.09
CA LYS A 277 -20.88 -20.77 13.35
C LYS A 277 -21.16 -20.64 11.84
N PRO A 278 -20.48 -19.75 11.10
CA PRO A 278 -20.59 -19.77 9.65
C PRO A 278 -20.02 -21.10 9.12
N GLN A 279 -20.48 -21.57 7.97
CA GLN A 279 -19.74 -22.59 7.23
C GLN A 279 -18.46 -21.97 6.65
N ALA A 280 -17.44 -21.84 7.49
CA ALA A 280 -16.09 -21.52 7.05
C ALA A 280 -15.51 -22.70 6.25
N LYS A 281 -14.68 -22.37 5.26
CA LYS A 281 -13.83 -23.30 4.50
C LYS A 281 -12.48 -22.65 4.30
N VAL A 282 -11.42 -23.43 4.12
CA VAL A 282 -10.14 -22.91 3.60
C VAL A 282 -9.84 -23.64 2.31
N SER A 283 -9.70 -22.89 1.22
CA SER A 283 -9.30 -23.40 -0.08
C SER A 283 -7.79 -23.30 -0.24
N PHE A 284 -7.22 -24.32 -0.88
CA PHE A 284 -5.78 -24.47 -1.12
C PHE A 284 -5.54 -24.68 -2.60
N ALA A 285 -4.49 -24.07 -3.13
CA ALA A 285 -3.94 -24.37 -4.45
C ALA A 285 -2.42 -24.53 -4.35
N LEU A 286 -1.90 -25.65 -4.84
CA LEU A 286 -0.47 -25.92 -4.95
C LEU A 286 -0.04 -25.75 -6.41
N GLY A 287 0.84 -24.78 -6.66
CA GLY A 287 1.40 -24.45 -7.97
C GLY A 287 2.89 -24.12 -7.86
N THR A 288 3.42 -23.30 -8.77
CA THR A 288 4.83 -22.84 -8.74
C THR A 288 4.94 -21.32 -8.69
N THR A 289 6.04 -20.78 -8.13
CA THR A 289 6.30 -19.33 -8.04
C THR A 289 6.27 -18.66 -9.41
N ASP A 290 6.80 -19.32 -10.44
CA ASP A 290 6.82 -18.80 -11.82
C ASP A 290 5.40 -18.74 -12.45
N LYS A 291 4.38 -19.32 -11.79
CA LYS A 291 2.95 -19.23 -12.12
C LYS A 291 2.11 -18.68 -10.93
N LEU A 292 2.71 -17.91 -10.02
CA LEU A 292 2.07 -17.48 -8.76
C LEU A 292 0.71 -16.80 -8.96
N GLU A 293 0.59 -15.88 -9.92
CA GLU A 293 -0.67 -15.21 -10.24
C GLU A 293 -1.76 -16.21 -10.66
N GLN A 294 -1.41 -17.20 -11.48
CA GLN A 294 -2.33 -18.26 -11.93
C GLN A 294 -2.74 -19.16 -10.76
N ALA A 295 -1.83 -19.47 -9.83
CA ALA A 295 -2.12 -20.21 -8.61
C ALA A 295 -3.08 -19.44 -7.68
N ILE A 296 -2.89 -18.13 -7.50
CA ILE A 296 -3.78 -17.27 -6.71
C ILE A 296 -5.16 -17.16 -7.39
N ALA A 297 -5.20 -16.88 -8.69
CA ALA A 297 -6.45 -16.77 -9.45
C ALA A 297 -7.24 -18.09 -9.43
N ALA A 298 -6.57 -19.24 -9.57
CA ALA A 298 -7.19 -20.55 -9.50
C ALA A 298 -7.68 -20.89 -8.08
N CYS A 299 -6.90 -20.54 -7.03
CA CYS A 299 -7.34 -20.67 -5.63
C CYS A 299 -8.62 -19.86 -5.37
N ARG A 300 -8.67 -18.60 -5.83
CA ARG A 300 -9.86 -17.74 -5.79
C ARG A 300 -11.07 -18.35 -6.51
N THR A 301 -10.87 -18.93 -7.69
CA THR A 301 -11.96 -19.62 -8.40
C THR A 301 -12.42 -20.90 -7.68
N HIS A 302 -11.51 -21.64 -7.04
CA HIS A 302 -11.86 -22.81 -6.23
C HIS A 302 -12.62 -22.42 -4.95
N ALA A 303 -12.21 -21.34 -4.28
CA ALA A 303 -12.88 -20.74 -3.12
C ALA A 303 -14.32 -20.32 -3.47
N ALA A 304 -14.51 -19.54 -4.54
CA ALA A 304 -15.83 -19.10 -4.99
C ALA A 304 -16.77 -20.29 -5.30
N LYS A 305 -16.29 -21.31 -6.03
CA LYS A 305 -17.04 -22.55 -6.29
C LYS A 305 -17.44 -23.28 -5.00
N SER A 306 -16.62 -23.21 -3.97
CA SER A 306 -16.83 -23.92 -2.70
C SER A 306 -17.95 -23.33 -1.82
N LEU A 307 -18.41 -22.11 -2.08
CA LEU A 307 -19.53 -21.48 -1.36
C LEU A 307 -20.92 -21.83 -1.89
N ARG A 308 -21.06 -22.23 -3.17
CA ARG A 308 -22.36 -22.31 -3.88
C ARG A 308 -23.14 -20.98 -3.98
N THR A 309 -22.56 -19.84 -3.62
CA THR A 309 -23.17 -18.51 -3.72
C THR A 309 -22.52 -17.67 -4.83
N CYS A 310 -23.26 -16.69 -5.35
CA CYS A 310 -22.70 -15.72 -6.30
C CYS A 310 -21.83 -14.68 -5.56
N SER A 311 -20.52 -14.92 -5.53
CA SER A 311 -19.47 -13.91 -5.46
C SER A 311 -19.65 -12.80 -4.41
N HIS A 312 -19.68 -13.15 -3.12
CA HIS A 312 -19.21 -12.20 -2.10
C HIS A 312 -17.67 -12.19 -2.08
N GLU A 313 -17.07 -11.01 -2.17
CA GLU A 313 -15.62 -10.85 -2.23
C GLU A 313 -15.02 -10.82 -0.81
N PRO A 314 -14.08 -11.73 -0.45
CA PRO A 314 -13.57 -11.86 0.92
C PRO A 314 -12.65 -10.72 1.36
N LEU A 315 -12.40 -9.73 0.50
CA LEU A 315 -11.75 -8.47 0.86
C LEU A 315 -12.69 -7.50 1.60
N GLY A 316 -14.01 -7.79 1.64
CA GLY A 316 -15.00 -6.90 2.25
C GLY A 316 -15.40 -5.69 1.40
N LEU A 317 -14.93 -5.64 0.15
CA LEU A 317 -15.35 -4.64 -0.84
C LEU A 317 -16.79 -4.95 -1.29
N SER A 318 -17.68 -3.96 -1.21
CA SER A 318 -19.08 -4.10 -1.63
C SER A 318 -19.17 -4.11 -3.15
N TRP A 319 -19.58 -5.25 -3.72
CA TRP A 319 -19.67 -5.41 -5.16
C TRP A 319 -20.82 -4.58 -5.76
N SER A 320 -20.48 -3.47 -6.42
CA SER A 320 -21.44 -2.58 -7.11
C SER A 320 -21.27 -2.58 -8.65
N ALA A 321 -20.38 -3.41 -9.21
CA ALA A 321 -19.80 -3.19 -10.55
C ALA A 321 -19.98 -4.33 -11.59
N LYS A 322 -21.08 -5.10 -11.56
CA LYS A 322 -21.43 -6.06 -12.65
C LYS A 322 -22.81 -5.91 -13.27
N LYS A 323 -23.74 -5.20 -12.62
CA LYS A 323 -25.12 -5.03 -13.11
C LYS A 323 -25.24 -4.22 -14.41
N ALA A 324 -24.12 -3.79 -14.99
CA ALA A 324 -24.02 -3.13 -16.29
C ALA A 324 -23.48 -4.04 -17.43
N LEU A 325 -23.14 -5.31 -17.19
CA LEU A 325 -22.52 -6.19 -18.21
C LEU A 325 -23.17 -7.57 -18.40
N ASP A 326 -23.92 -8.09 -17.42
CA ASP A 326 -24.59 -9.40 -17.54
C ASP A 326 -26.05 -9.25 -18.06
N LEU A 327 -26.23 -8.70 -19.27
CA LEU A 327 -27.55 -8.52 -19.93
C LEU A 327 -27.58 -8.98 -21.40
N GLU A 328 -26.76 -9.98 -21.75
CA GLU A 328 -26.71 -10.60 -23.08
C GLU A 328 -26.97 -12.11 -23.02
N LEU A 329 -28.25 -12.50 -23.18
CA LEU A 329 -28.66 -13.86 -23.56
C LEU A 329 -29.85 -13.77 -24.55
N PRO A 330 -29.98 -14.71 -25.51
CA PRO A 330 -30.17 -14.28 -26.89
C PRO A 330 -31.44 -14.81 -27.58
N GLN A 331 -31.85 -14.17 -28.68
CA GLN A 331 -32.03 -14.85 -30.00
C GLN A 331 -32.51 -13.93 -31.15
N SER A 332 -31.68 -13.86 -32.21
CA SER A 332 -32.13 -13.91 -33.63
C SER A 332 -32.81 -12.62 -34.19
N PRO A 333 -33.07 -12.49 -35.52
CA PRO A 333 -32.23 -11.54 -36.29
C PRO A 333 -32.97 -10.59 -37.26
N GLY A 334 -32.36 -9.45 -37.62
CA GLY A 334 -32.80 -8.67 -38.78
C GLY A 334 -32.09 -7.33 -39.02
N VAL A 335 -31.63 -7.13 -40.26
CA VAL A 335 -31.48 -5.85 -41.01
C VAL A 335 -30.85 -4.68 -40.22
N GLU A 336 -29.51 -4.54 -40.23
CA GLU A 336 -28.70 -3.82 -41.25
C GLU A 336 -28.85 -2.28 -41.28
N ASN A 337 -27.69 -1.61 -41.46
CA ASN A 337 -27.48 -0.16 -41.72
C ASN A 337 -27.59 0.78 -40.49
N MET A 338 -26.64 1.68 -40.17
CA MET A 338 -25.37 2.04 -40.84
C MET A 338 -24.21 2.19 -39.83
N ILE A 339 -22.98 2.04 -40.34
CA ILE A 339 -21.72 2.44 -39.69
C ILE A 339 -21.01 3.44 -40.63
N PRO A 340 -20.55 4.58 -40.12
CA PRO A 340 -19.11 4.88 -40.15
C PRO A 340 -18.63 5.49 -38.82
N SER A 341 -17.67 4.95 -38.05
CA SER A 341 -16.31 4.42 -38.31
C SER A 341 -15.22 5.46 -38.57
N LEU A 342 -14.52 5.87 -37.49
CA LEU A 342 -13.08 6.23 -37.42
C LEU A 342 -12.81 6.56 -35.93
N ALA A 343 -12.14 5.74 -35.10
CA ALA A 343 -10.87 5.02 -35.21
C ALA A 343 -9.62 5.91 -34.99
N CYS A 344 -9.12 5.91 -33.75
CA CYS A 344 -7.70 6.05 -33.45
C CYS A 344 -7.38 5.31 -32.13
N SER A 345 -6.21 4.70 -32.03
CA SER A 345 -5.75 3.96 -30.85
C SER A 345 -4.99 4.86 -29.89
N TYR A 346 -5.06 4.56 -28.58
CA TYR A 346 -4.08 5.03 -27.61
C TYR A 346 -3.44 3.85 -26.87
N SER A 347 -2.14 3.94 -26.68
CA SER A 347 -1.32 3.00 -25.91
C SER A 347 -0.98 3.61 -24.56
N GLU A 348 -1.25 2.89 -23.47
CA GLU A 348 -0.85 3.33 -22.13
C GLU A 348 0.67 3.23 -21.95
N PRO A 349 1.34 4.26 -21.39
CA PRO A 349 2.72 4.16 -20.92
C PRO A 349 2.77 3.68 -19.47
N ASP A 350 3.82 2.96 -19.09
CA ASP A 350 4.00 2.38 -17.76
C ASP A 350 3.93 3.42 -16.63
N CYS A 351 3.01 3.24 -15.69
CA CYS A 351 2.94 4.05 -14.47
C CYS A 351 3.79 3.40 -13.37
N ALA A 352 4.81 4.10 -12.89
CA ALA A 352 5.68 3.59 -11.83
C ALA A 352 4.97 3.62 -10.47
N ASP A 353 4.98 2.49 -9.76
CA ASP A 353 4.36 2.32 -8.44
C ASP A 353 5.15 3.10 -7.37
N ILE A 354 4.52 4.10 -6.75
CA ILE A 354 5.09 4.93 -5.68
C ILE A 354 4.28 4.70 -4.41
N SER A 355 4.72 3.72 -3.60
CA SER A 355 4.09 3.37 -2.33
C SER A 355 4.11 4.55 -1.34
N PHE A 356 2.97 5.22 -1.18
CA PHE A 356 2.84 6.40 -0.32
C PHE A 356 2.68 6.00 1.16
N TYR A 357 3.77 6.07 1.93
CA TYR A 357 3.72 5.88 3.37
C TYR A 357 3.11 7.12 4.06
N SER A 358 1.83 7.02 4.45
CA SER A 358 1.18 8.02 5.30
C SER A 358 1.21 7.58 6.77
N ASP A 359 2.08 8.19 7.57
CA ASP A 359 2.25 7.86 8.99
C ASP A 359 1.27 8.65 9.88
N SER A 360 -0.03 8.37 9.71
CA SER A 360 -1.11 9.09 10.37
C SER A 360 -1.36 8.61 11.81
N THR A 361 -0.37 8.78 12.71
CA THR A 361 -0.44 8.35 14.12
C THR A 361 -0.03 9.42 15.14
N ALA A 362 -0.66 10.61 15.08
CA ALA A 362 -0.54 11.64 16.12
C ALA A 362 -1.93 12.14 16.59
N VAL A 363 -2.33 11.73 17.79
CA VAL A 363 -3.48 12.30 18.53
C VAL A 363 -3.07 12.48 19.98
N GLU A 364 -2.52 13.65 20.32
CA GLU A 364 -2.24 14.00 21.72
C GLU A 364 -3.51 14.49 22.41
N GLY A 365 -3.97 13.75 23.43
CA GLY A 365 -5.08 14.17 24.28
C GLY A 365 -4.59 15.15 25.35
N SER A 366 -5.11 16.38 25.34
CA SER A 366 -4.72 17.44 26.27
C SER A 366 -5.29 17.23 27.68
N TYR A 367 -4.50 16.62 28.56
CA TYR A 367 -4.74 16.63 30.02
C TYR A 367 -3.88 17.71 30.69
N GLN A 368 -4.54 18.61 31.43
CA GLN A 368 -3.87 19.68 32.18
C GLN A 368 -3.06 19.12 33.36
N GLY A 369 -1.77 19.45 33.42
CA GLY A 369 -0.88 19.11 34.54
C GLY A 369 0.14 20.23 34.79
N LEU A 370 0.17 20.75 36.03
CA LEU A 370 1.04 21.87 36.42
C LEU A 370 2.52 21.44 36.46
N SER A 371 3.44 22.26 35.93
CA SER A 371 4.40 23.02 36.76
C SER A 371 5.34 23.95 35.96
N THR A 372 5.80 25.00 36.67
CA THR A 372 6.92 25.95 36.45
C THR A 372 8.08 25.51 35.53
N ALA A 373 8.82 26.40 34.82
CA ALA A 373 9.25 27.75 35.25
C ALA A 373 9.80 28.66 34.10
N SER A 374 9.72 29.99 34.32
CA SER A 374 10.70 31.07 34.03
C SER A 374 11.48 31.20 32.69
N SER A 375 11.81 32.40 32.17
CA SER A 375 11.34 33.79 32.41
C SER A 375 12.00 34.80 31.43
N MET A 376 11.45 36.02 31.34
CA MET A 376 12.00 37.32 30.86
C MET A 376 11.58 37.84 29.46
N VAL A 377 11.32 39.16 29.41
CA VAL A 377 10.57 39.92 28.37
C VAL A 377 10.88 41.43 28.49
N PRO A 378 10.68 42.29 27.47
CA PRO A 378 11.08 42.22 26.06
C PRO A 378 12.41 43.02 25.88
N PRO A 379 12.51 44.36 25.63
CA PRO A 379 11.75 45.37 24.84
C PRO A 379 12.58 45.87 23.60
N THR A 380 12.21 46.78 22.67
CA THR A 380 11.00 47.57 22.26
C THR A 380 11.29 48.26 20.91
N HIS A 381 10.24 48.64 20.14
CA HIS A 381 10.21 49.69 19.08
C HIS A 381 11.11 49.50 17.81
N GLU A 382 10.87 50.08 16.62
CA GLU A 382 9.65 50.48 15.86
C GLU A 382 10.09 50.96 14.45
N GLU A 383 9.28 50.73 13.38
CA GLU A 383 9.29 51.48 12.08
C GLU A 383 10.62 51.54 11.23
N GLU A 384 10.72 51.97 9.96
CA GLU A 384 9.77 52.39 8.90
C GLU A 384 10.36 52.13 7.45
N ILE A 385 9.50 51.77 6.50
CA ILE A 385 9.33 52.33 5.12
C ILE A 385 10.49 52.47 4.05
N VAL A 386 10.41 51.63 2.98
CA VAL A 386 10.21 51.99 1.52
C VAL A 386 11.37 52.33 0.51
N SER A 387 11.28 51.66 -0.68
CA SER A 387 11.71 52.08 -2.07
C SER A 387 13.20 52.08 -2.50
N ARG A 388 13.59 52.01 -3.80
CA ARG A 388 12.98 51.54 -5.11
C ARG A 388 14.07 51.54 -6.23
N HIS A 389 13.69 51.11 -7.45
CA HIS A 389 14.29 51.43 -8.78
C HIS A 389 15.49 50.57 -9.26
N ALA A 390 15.65 50.27 -10.57
CA ALA A 390 14.72 50.32 -11.73
C ALA A 390 15.31 49.64 -13.00
N MET A 391 14.52 49.63 -14.08
CA MET A 391 14.86 49.62 -15.53
C MET A 391 14.96 48.28 -16.29
N GLN A 392 14.54 48.15 -17.56
CA GLN A 392 13.62 48.96 -18.43
C GLN A 392 13.32 48.22 -19.78
N GLU A 393 12.15 48.48 -20.39
CA GLU A 393 11.74 48.28 -21.83
C GLU A 393 11.78 46.84 -22.45
N GLU A 394 10.74 46.34 -23.13
CA GLU A 394 10.21 46.61 -24.52
C GLU A 394 11.13 45.98 -25.61
N ASP A 395 10.66 45.46 -26.78
CA ASP A 395 9.48 45.81 -27.60
C ASP A 395 8.93 44.60 -28.43
N ASP A 396 8.13 44.84 -29.49
CA ASP A 396 6.99 44.02 -29.99
C ASP A 396 7.19 42.92 -31.09
N ASP A 397 6.12 42.12 -31.26
CA ASP A 397 5.62 41.30 -32.40
C ASP A 397 6.53 40.95 -33.63
N ARG A 398 6.79 39.64 -33.88
CA ARG A 398 6.20 38.87 -35.04
C ARG A 398 6.51 37.37 -35.16
N SER A 399 5.57 36.67 -35.81
CA SER A 399 5.62 35.26 -36.26
C SER A 399 6.45 35.06 -37.56
N THR A 400 6.88 33.88 -38.03
CA THR A 400 6.22 32.54 -38.13
C THR A 400 7.20 31.35 -38.24
N VAL A 401 6.72 30.15 -37.85
CA VAL A 401 6.86 28.80 -38.50
C VAL A 401 7.90 28.69 -39.65
N ASN A 402 8.91 27.80 -39.64
CA ASN A 402 8.77 26.33 -39.71
C ASN A 402 10.11 25.51 -39.57
N SER A 403 9.97 24.18 -39.48
CA SER A 403 10.87 23.09 -39.96
C SER A 403 12.30 22.82 -39.39
N ASP A 404 12.46 21.55 -38.99
CA ASP A 404 13.64 20.66 -38.97
C ASP A 404 14.95 20.95 -38.17
N ARG A 405 15.30 19.95 -37.34
CA ARG A 405 16.61 19.28 -37.11
C ARG A 405 17.89 20.03 -37.57
N THR A 406 18.97 20.12 -36.78
CA THR A 406 19.54 19.04 -35.94
C THR A 406 20.52 19.58 -34.87
N ILE A 407 20.55 18.93 -33.70
CA ILE A 407 21.62 18.84 -32.67
C ILE A 407 22.84 19.78 -32.80
N GLN A 408 23.02 20.65 -31.80
CA GLN A 408 24.27 20.67 -31.03
C GLN A 408 23.97 20.99 -29.55
N ALA A 409 24.82 20.49 -28.64
CA ALA A 409 24.64 20.66 -27.21
C ALA A 409 25.61 21.71 -26.68
N ASP A 410 25.14 22.63 -25.84
CA ASP A 410 26.02 23.21 -24.83
C ASP A 410 25.32 23.60 -23.51
N THR A 411 25.96 23.16 -22.45
CA THR A 411 25.91 23.50 -21.03
C THR A 411 25.02 24.68 -20.58
N ARG A 412 23.81 24.38 -20.07
CA ARG A 412 23.30 24.84 -18.75
C ARG A 412 21.95 24.17 -18.42
N VAL A 413 21.88 23.49 -17.26
CA VAL A 413 20.61 22.97 -16.73
C VAL A 413 19.89 24.10 -15.97
N SER A 414 19.06 24.85 -16.69
CA SER A 414 17.95 25.56 -16.07
C SER A 414 16.98 24.54 -15.43
N PRO A 415 16.29 24.87 -14.33
CA PRO A 415 15.28 23.99 -13.75
C PRO A 415 14.23 23.58 -14.78
N LEU A 416 13.78 22.33 -14.71
CA LEU A 416 12.67 21.82 -15.53
C LEU A 416 11.42 22.67 -15.29
N GLN A 417 11.03 23.46 -16.29
CA GLN A 417 9.75 24.18 -16.32
C GLN A 417 8.61 23.15 -16.24
N PRO A 418 7.82 23.10 -15.15
CA PRO A 418 6.80 22.07 -15.00
C PRO A 418 5.63 22.33 -15.96
N LYS A 419 5.40 21.43 -16.93
CA LYS A 419 4.18 21.44 -17.75
C LYS A 419 2.94 20.91 -17.01
N ALA A 420 3.14 20.33 -15.83
CA ALA A 420 2.11 20.13 -14.82
C ALA A 420 2.58 20.88 -13.56
N GLY A 421 1.78 21.83 -13.07
CA GLY A 421 2.08 22.54 -11.83
C GLY A 421 1.75 21.71 -10.60
N LEU A 422 2.10 22.24 -9.43
CA LEU A 422 1.96 21.56 -8.15
C LEU A 422 0.54 21.67 -7.60
N GLY A 423 0.14 20.64 -6.85
CA GLY A 423 -1.01 20.69 -5.95
C GLY A 423 -0.59 21.19 -4.57
N PHE A 424 -1.41 22.08 -4.00
CA PHE A 424 -1.27 22.56 -2.62
C PHE A 424 -2.38 21.95 -1.75
N CYS A 425 -2.09 21.53 -0.53
CA CYS A 425 -3.05 20.97 0.42
C CYS A 425 -3.02 21.79 1.72
N THR A 426 -4.18 22.16 2.26
CA THR A 426 -4.25 23.00 3.46
C THR A 426 -3.87 22.27 4.75
N TRP A 427 -4.01 20.94 4.82
CA TRP A 427 -3.94 20.17 6.08
C TRP A 427 -2.67 20.38 6.91
N GLU A 428 -1.48 20.40 6.28
CA GLU A 428 -0.19 20.68 6.95
C GLU A 428 0.29 22.13 6.75
N ALA A 429 -0.45 22.93 5.97
CA ALA A 429 -0.14 24.35 5.75
C ALA A 429 -0.80 25.26 6.79
N MET A 430 -2.00 24.90 7.28
CA MET A 430 -2.76 25.64 8.28
C MET A 430 -2.27 25.26 9.68
N GLN A 431 -1.43 26.11 10.26
CA GLN A 431 -0.80 25.87 11.56
C GLN A 431 -1.53 26.55 12.73
N ASN A 432 -2.74 27.08 12.50
CA ASN A 432 -3.64 27.52 13.57
C ASN A 432 -4.12 26.33 14.43
N GLU A 433 -4.57 26.62 15.66
CA GLU A 433 -4.89 25.63 16.70
C GLU A 433 -5.92 24.57 16.27
N ASN A 434 -6.77 24.88 15.28
CA ASN A 434 -7.84 24.02 14.80
C ASN A 434 -7.62 23.55 13.34
N ARG A 435 -6.43 23.78 12.76
CA ARG A 435 -6.04 23.50 11.35
C ARG A 435 -7.02 24.05 10.29
N ARG A 436 -7.84 25.05 10.62
CA ARG A 436 -8.93 25.51 9.75
C ARG A 436 -8.39 26.29 8.55
N PRO A 437 -8.92 26.08 7.34
CA PRO A 437 -8.43 26.75 6.14
C PRO A 437 -9.00 28.17 5.98
N LEU A 438 -8.69 29.07 6.92
CA LEU A 438 -9.09 30.48 6.86
C LEU A 438 -8.61 31.13 5.56
N LEU A 439 -9.44 31.96 4.93
CA LEU A 439 -9.14 32.54 3.62
C LEU A 439 -7.88 33.41 3.66
N SER A 440 -7.66 34.17 4.74
CA SER A 440 -6.44 34.96 4.94
C SER A 440 -5.19 34.10 5.02
N GLU A 441 -5.22 33.01 5.81
CA GLU A 441 -4.09 32.09 5.98
C GLU A 441 -3.79 31.31 4.69
N VAL A 442 -4.81 30.82 3.99
CA VAL A 442 -4.62 30.09 2.73
C VAL A 442 -4.08 31.02 1.62
N VAL A 443 -4.54 32.27 1.55
CA VAL A 443 -3.97 33.28 0.64
C VAL A 443 -2.50 33.54 0.99
N ALA A 444 -2.17 33.79 2.26
CA ALA A 444 -0.79 34.02 2.69
C ALA A 444 0.13 32.81 2.42
N ALA A 445 -0.37 31.58 2.64
CA ALA A 445 0.38 30.36 2.41
C ALA A 445 0.62 30.09 0.91
N LEU A 446 -0.36 30.37 0.04
CA LEU A 446 -0.21 30.30 -1.41
C LEU A 446 0.73 31.39 -1.95
N GLU A 447 0.67 32.62 -1.43
CA GLU A 447 1.65 33.67 -1.76
C GLU A 447 3.07 33.28 -1.35
N ALA A 448 3.25 32.70 -0.16
CA ALA A 448 4.54 32.20 0.30
C ALA A 448 5.06 31.03 -0.54
N ALA A 449 4.16 30.16 -1.04
CA ALA A 449 4.51 29.06 -1.94
C ALA A 449 4.94 29.58 -3.33
N GLU A 450 4.14 30.46 -3.96
CA GLU A 450 4.49 31.09 -5.24
C GLU A 450 5.77 31.93 -5.16
N HIS A 451 6.01 32.62 -4.04
CA HIS A 451 7.25 33.39 -3.83
C HIS A 451 8.50 32.50 -3.81
N ARG A 452 8.40 31.27 -3.25
CA ARG A 452 9.51 30.32 -3.16
C ARG A 452 9.70 29.48 -4.43
N MET A 453 8.61 29.09 -5.08
CA MET A 453 8.60 28.13 -6.19
C MET A 453 8.41 28.77 -7.57
N GLY A 454 8.14 30.09 -7.61
CA GLY A 454 7.80 30.85 -8.82
C GLY A 454 6.31 31.10 -8.95
N LYS A 455 5.94 32.29 -9.44
CA LYS A 455 4.54 32.66 -9.70
C LYS A 455 3.92 31.70 -10.72
N GLY A 456 2.74 31.17 -10.42
CA GLY A 456 2.03 30.18 -11.22
C GLY A 456 2.52 28.73 -11.06
N SER A 457 3.41 28.45 -10.11
CA SER A 457 3.88 27.08 -9.82
C SER A 457 2.80 26.20 -9.17
N ILE A 458 1.83 26.79 -8.47
CA ILE A 458 0.66 26.09 -7.93
C ILE A 458 -0.46 26.14 -8.97
N THR A 459 -0.95 24.98 -9.39
CA THR A 459 -2.06 24.85 -10.36
C THR A 459 -3.27 24.10 -9.83
N ALA A 460 -3.16 23.46 -8.67
CA ALA A 460 -4.28 22.86 -7.97
C ALA A 460 -4.26 23.21 -6.47
N LEU A 461 -5.44 23.38 -5.87
CA LEU A 461 -5.63 23.57 -4.43
C LEU A 461 -6.61 22.52 -3.91
N LEU A 462 -6.19 21.74 -2.93
CA LEU A 462 -7.05 20.91 -2.09
C LEU A 462 -7.27 21.64 -0.76
N ILE A 463 -8.52 22.01 -0.51
CA ILE A 463 -8.97 22.49 0.79
C ILE A 463 -9.39 21.26 1.59
N ASP A 464 -8.51 20.89 2.51
CA ASP A 464 -8.64 19.72 3.37
C ASP A 464 -9.59 19.99 4.58
N ASP A 465 -9.70 19.05 5.51
CA ASP A 465 -10.65 19.11 6.66
C ASP A 465 -10.60 20.42 7.48
N GLY A 466 -11.70 20.72 8.18
CA GLY A 466 -11.89 21.92 9.01
C GLY A 466 -12.72 23.05 8.38
N TRP A 467 -13.12 22.90 7.11
CA TRP A 467 -13.85 23.90 6.31
C TRP A 467 -15.38 23.92 6.49
N GLN A 468 -15.98 22.80 6.91
CA GLN A 468 -17.42 22.56 6.84
C GLN A 468 -18.22 23.29 7.93
N ASP A 469 -19.45 23.69 7.60
CA ASP A 469 -20.45 24.17 8.57
C ASP A 469 -20.89 23.04 9.53
N VAL A 470 -20.23 22.98 10.70
CA VAL A 470 -20.41 21.96 11.73
C VAL A 470 -20.80 22.63 13.06
N VAL A 471 -21.98 22.29 13.57
CA VAL A 471 -22.46 22.79 14.87
C VAL A 471 -21.91 21.91 15.99
N HIS A 472 -21.13 22.52 16.89
CA HIS A 472 -20.58 21.90 18.08
C HIS A 472 -21.48 22.12 19.31
N GLY A 473 -21.44 21.19 20.27
CA GLY A 473 -22.30 21.21 21.45
C GLY A 473 -21.91 20.12 22.45
N GLU A 474 -22.47 20.18 23.66
CA GLU A 474 -22.13 19.23 24.72
C GLU A 474 -22.51 17.78 24.35
N GLY A 475 -21.60 16.84 24.59
CA GLY A 475 -21.82 15.41 24.35
C GLY A 475 -21.60 14.91 22.92
N HIS A 476 -21.27 15.78 21.95
CA HIS A 476 -20.91 15.37 20.58
C HIS A 476 -19.68 16.11 20.02
N ARG A 477 -18.95 15.48 19.11
CA ARG A 477 -17.78 16.06 18.43
C ARG A 477 -18.13 17.25 17.55
N GLY A 478 -19.37 17.29 17.06
CA GLY A 478 -19.90 18.24 16.09
C GLY A 478 -21.03 17.57 15.31
N ARG A 479 -21.86 18.31 14.57
CA ARG A 479 -22.84 17.77 13.62
C ARG A 479 -22.91 18.64 12.37
N LEU A 480 -22.89 18.00 11.19
CA LEU A 480 -22.94 18.71 9.90
C LEU A 480 -24.28 19.45 9.74
N ASN A 481 -24.25 20.76 9.55
CA ASN A 481 -25.44 21.61 9.54
C ASN A 481 -25.89 21.97 8.11
N SER A 482 -24.96 22.37 7.24
CA SER A 482 -25.20 22.60 5.82
C SER A 482 -24.12 21.96 4.93
N PHE A 483 -24.31 22.02 3.61
CA PHE A 483 -23.32 21.60 2.62
C PHE A 483 -22.34 22.73 2.25
N ASP A 484 -22.50 23.92 2.85
CA ASP A 484 -21.64 25.07 2.62
C ASP A 484 -20.42 25.06 3.56
N MET A 485 -19.48 25.94 3.28
CA MET A 485 -18.37 26.29 4.15
C MET A 485 -18.87 27.09 5.36
N ASP A 486 -18.28 26.86 6.53
CA ASP A 486 -18.58 27.67 7.73
C ASP A 486 -18.28 29.16 7.43
N PRO A 487 -19.23 30.08 7.65
CA PRO A 487 -19.05 31.52 7.39
C PRO A 487 -17.79 32.13 8.03
N SER A 488 -17.32 31.61 9.17
CA SER A 488 -16.11 32.07 9.87
C SER A 488 -14.79 31.74 9.14
N ILE A 489 -14.82 30.85 8.15
CA ILE A 489 -13.67 30.56 7.28
C ILE A 489 -13.41 31.71 6.29
N PHE A 490 -14.44 32.49 5.95
CA PHE A 490 -14.36 33.60 5.01
C PHE A 490 -14.05 34.91 5.75
N ASP A 491 -12.82 35.01 6.24
CA ASP A 491 -12.36 36.01 7.22
C ASP A 491 -11.86 37.35 6.63
N LEU A 492 -11.98 37.54 5.30
CA LEU A 492 -11.53 38.77 4.61
C LEU A 492 -12.68 39.72 4.26
N GLU A 493 -12.76 40.86 4.97
CA GLU A 493 -13.76 41.91 4.69
C GLU A 493 -13.68 42.45 3.25
N ALA A 494 -12.47 42.53 2.67
CA ALA A 494 -12.26 42.97 1.28
C ALA A 494 -12.89 42.04 0.22
N ALA A 495 -13.43 40.89 0.63
CA ALA A 495 -14.17 39.96 -0.23
C ALA A 495 -15.67 39.85 0.17
N ASN A 496 -16.17 40.74 1.03
CA ASN A 496 -17.57 40.82 1.46
C ASN A 496 -18.49 41.69 0.57
N ASP A 497 -17.96 42.35 -0.47
CA ASP A 497 -18.75 43.06 -1.51
C ASP A 497 -19.51 42.11 -2.49
N GLY A 498 -19.57 40.81 -2.18
CA GLY A 498 -20.28 39.82 -2.98
C GLY A 498 -21.79 39.75 -2.66
N ASP A 499 -22.57 39.24 -3.61
CA ASP A 499 -23.98 38.94 -3.39
C ASP A 499 -24.15 37.92 -2.24
N GLN A 500 -24.83 38.34 -1.17
CA GLN A 500 -25.10 37.51 0.02
C GLN A 500 -26.01 36.31 -0.28
N GLN A 501 -26.66 36.27 -1.46
CA GLN A 501 -27.40 35.10 -1.92
C GLN A 501 -26.49 33.95 -2.40
N THR A 502 -25.18 34.21 -2.59
CA THR A 502 -24.17 33.25 -3.06
C THR A 502 -23.46 32.55 -1.89
N SER A 503 -23.25 31.23 -1.99
CA SER A 503 -22.65 30.40 -0.93
C SER A 503 -21.25 30.86 -0.51
N VAL A 504 -20.90 30.65 0.76
CA VAL A 504 -19.60 30.99 1.35
C VAL A 504 -18.48 30.29 0.56
N LEU A 505 -18.69 29.01 0.24
CA LEU A 505 -17.80 28.20 -0.58
C LEU A 505 -17.59 28.78 -1.99
N SER A 506 -18.67 29.19 -2.69
CA SER A 506 -18.57 29.82 -4.02
C SER A 506 -17.72 31.10 -3.98
N ARG A 507 -17.92 31.91 -2.95
CA ARG A 507 -17.20 33.19 -2.76
C ARG A 507 -15.72 32.93 -2.44
N TYR A 508 -15.42 31.94 -1.60
CA TYR A 508 -14.05 31.51 -1.29
C TYR A 508 -13.31 31.07 -2.56
N VAL A 509 -13.90 30.14 -3.32
CA VAL A 509 -13.32 29.60 -4.57
C VAL A 509 -13.13 30.70 -5.61
N SER A 510 -14.06 31.66 -5.69
CA SER A 510 -13.96 32.82 -6.57
C SER A 510 -12.79 33.72 -6.18
N HIS A 511 -12.60 34.02 -4.89
CA HIS A 511 -11.48 34.82 -4.40
C HIS A 511 -10.12 34.17 -4.70
N ILE A 512 -9.99 32.86 -4.46
CA ILE A 512 -8.78 32.09 -4.78
C ILE A 512 -8.47 32.14 -6.29
N ARG A 513 -9.46 31.87 -7.16
CA ARG A 513 -9.27 31.89 -8.62
C ARG A 513 -8.95 33.28 -9.17
N GLN A 514 -9.44 34.35 -8.55
CA GLN A 514 -9.09 35.74 -8.88
C GLN A 514 -7.67 36.10 -8.40
N ARG A 515 -7.31 35.73 -7.17
CA ARG A 515 -6.00 36.02 -6.57
C ARG A 515 -4.85 35.25 -7.23
N PHE A 516 -5.10 33.98 -7.59
CA PHE A 516 -4.13 33.04 -8.16
C PHE A 516 -4.65 32.42 -9.47
N PRO A 517 -4.63 33.14 -10.62
CA PRO A 517 -5.23 32.67 -11.87
C PRO A 517 -4.63 31.39 -12.46
N SER A 518 -3.49 30.91 -11.96
CA SER A 518 -2.89 29.62 -12.34
C SER A 518 -3.55 28.41 -11.67
N ILE A 519 -4.25 28.59 -10.55
CA ILE A 519 -5.00 27.51 -9.90
C ILE A 519 -6.23 27.19 -10.75
N LYS A 520 -6.12 26.12 -11.55
CA LYS A 520 -7.16 25.65 -12.46
C LYS A 520 -8.08 24.62 -11.82
N SER A 521 -7.59 23.88 -10.83
CA SER A 521 -8.36 22.84 -10.14
C SER A 521 -8.45 23.14 -8.65
N VAL A 522 -9.65 23.41 -8.16
CA VAL A 522 -9.94 23.54 -6.73
C VAL A 522 -10.75 22.32 -6.30
N GLY A 523 -10.24 21.58 -5.32
CA GLY A 523 -10.85 20.38 -4.78
C GLY A 523 -11.02 20.46 -3.28
N PHE A 524 -11.91 19.62 -2.75
CA PHE A 524 -12.29 19.65 -1.34
C PHE A 524 -12.22 18.28 -0.69
N TRP A 525 -11.87 18.26 0.58
CA TRP A 525 -12.00 17.09 1.43
C TRP A 525 -13.45 16.89 1.89
N MET A 526 -13.84 15.64 2.00
CA MET A 526 -15.03 15.19 2.74
C MET A 526 -14.74 13.82 3.37
N ALA A 527 -15.61 13.38 4.26
CA ALA A 527 -15.59 12.02 4.79
C ALA A 527 -16.99 11.40 4.75
N LEU A 528 -17.10 10.10 4.45
CA LEU A 528 -18.39 9.43 4.24
C LEU A 528 -19.33 9.50 5.45
N ALA A 529 -18.79 9.50 6.67
CA ALA A 529 -19.54 9.73 7.90
C ALA A 529 -19.10 10.99 8.66
N GLY A 530 -17.99 11.62 8.23
CA GLY A 530 -17.36 12.72 8.93
C GLY A 530 -16.52 12.34 10.14
N TYR A 531 -15.85 13.34 10.69
CA TYR A 531 -15.38 13.32 12.09
C TYR A 531 -16.37 13.99 13.06
N TRP A 532 -17.51 14.48 12.54
CA TRP A 532 -18.71 14.82 13.29
C TRP A 532 -19.53 13.57 13.67
N ASP A 533 -20.54 13.74 14.52
CA ASP A 533 -21.45 12.68 15.00
C ASP A 533 -22.80 12.74 14.25
N GLY A 534 -22.72 12.69 12.91
CA GLY A 534 -23.88 12.78 12.00
C GLY A 534 -24.36 14.20 11.67
N ILE A 535 -25.56 14.28 11.08
CA ILE A 535 -26.21 15.52 10.61
C ILE A 535 -26.88 16.24 11.79
N HIS A 536 -26.92 17.58 11.77
CA HIS A 536 -27.61 18.36 12.78
C HIS A 536 -29.14 18.19 12.65
N PRO A 537 -29.86 17.66 13.66
CA PRO A 537 -31.25 17.23 13.51
C PRO A 537 -32.23 18.38 13.23
N ASP A 538 -31.95 19.58 13.74
CA ASP A 538 -32.72 20.80 13.48
C ASP A 538 -32.08 21.67 12.38
N GLY A 539 -31.04 21.18 11.70
CA GLY A 539 -30.28 21.92 10.69
C GLY A 539 -30.98 21.98 9.32
N PRO A 540 -30.50 22.83 8.40
CA PRO A 540 -30.98 22.90 7.01
C PRO A 540 -31.08 21.53 6.33
N ILE A 541 -30.01 20.73 6.34
CA ILE A 541 -29.97 19.41 5.68
C ILE A 541 -31.13 18.53 6.14
N ALA A 542 -31.37 18.44 7.45
CA ALA A 542 -32.38 17.56 8.03
C ALA A 542 -33.82 17.96 7.67
N LYS A 543 -34.08 19.26 7.46
CA LYS A 543 -35.40 19.80 7.06
C LYS A 543 -35.76 19.53 5.61
N GLU A 544 -34.79 19.12 4.79
CA GLU A 544 -34.90 18.92 3.35
C GLU A 544 -34.85 17.43 2.96
N LEU A 545 -34.78 16.52 3.94
CA LEU A 545 -34.95 15.09 3.73
C LEU A 545 -36.42 14.67 3.84
N SER A 546 -36.75 13.50 3.30
CA SER A 546 -38.13 12.98 3.21
C SER A 546 -38.62 12.38 4.52
N ALA A 547 -37.70 11.98 5.41
CA ALA A 547 -37.99 11.40 6.72
C ALA A 547 -37.09 11.99 7.82
N PRO A 548 -37.54 11.99 9.09
CA PRO A 548 -36.71 12.39 10.23
C PRO A 548 -35.42 11.55 10.32
N LEU A 549 -34.32 12.16 10.79
CA LEU A 549 -33.06 11.46 10.99
C LEU A 549 -33.19 10.28 11.97
N ARG A 550 -32.51 9.18 11.65
CA ARG A 550 -32.35 8.02 12.52
C ARG A 550 -31.21 8.26 13.50
N GLN A 551 -31.51 8.21 14.80
CA GLN A 551 -30.51 8.14 15.86
C GLN A 551 -29.91 6.72 15.91
N VAL A 552 -28.59 6.61 15.98
CA VAL A 552 -27.84 5.34 16.06
C VAL A 552 -26.75 5.47 17.12
N HIS A 553 -26.72 4.55 18.08
CA HIS A 553 -25.63 4.49 19.06
C HIS A 553 -24.41 3.80 18.45
N ILE A 554 -23.34 4.56 18.23
CA ILE A 554 -22.06 4.07 17.71
C ILE A 554 -21.11 3.80 18.87
N LYS A 555 -20.58 2.58 18.91
CA LYS A 555 -19.57 2.15 19.88
C LYS A 555 -18.29 1.72 19.17
N ASP A 556 -17.35 2.66 19.08
CA ASP A 556 -16.01 2.43 18.55
C ASP A 556 -15.08 2.01 19.68
N THR A 557 -14.70 0.72 19.70
CA THR A 557 -13.78 0.16 20.70
C THR A 557 -12.31 0.54 20.47
N HIS A 558 -11.95 1.00 19.27
CA HIS A 558 -10.59 1.40 18.91
C HIS A 558 -10.31 2.85 19.33
N ARG A 559 -11.23 3.78 19.04
CA ARG A 559 -11.19 5.19 19.50
C ARG A 559 -11.82 5.39 20.89
N GLN A 560 -12.15 4.31 21.61
CA GLN A 560 -12.78 4.29 22.94
C GLN A 560 -14.02 5.19 23.07
N ALA A 561 -14.86 5.24 22.03
CA ALA A 561 -16.00 6.13 21.94
C ALA A 561 -17.34 5.37 22.00
N SER A 562 -18.29 5.92 22.78
CA SER A 562 -19.71 5.54 22.73
C SER A 562 -20.51 6.84 22.59
N ARG A 563 -21.15 7.05 21.43
CA ARG A 563 -21.83 8.31 21.08
C ARG A 563 -23.09 8.04 20.25
N ASP A 564 -24.04 8.97 20.26
CA ASP A 564 -25.21 8.92 19.39
C ASP A 564 -24.99 9.76 18.12
N TRP A 565 -25.16 9.13 16.97
CA TRP A 565 -25.10 9.76 15.65
C TRP A 565 -26.49 9.93 15.07
N TYR A 566 -26.69 10.97 14.27
CA TYR A 566 -27.93 11.20 13.52
C TYR A 566 -27.67 11.04 12.01
N ILE A 567 -28.26 10.02 11.40
CA ILE A 567 -28.07 9.68 9.99
C ILE A 567 -29.39 9.64 9.23
N GLN A 568 -29.32 9.56 7.91
CA GLN A 568 -30.48 9.41 7.03
C GLN A 568 -31.25 8.12 7.38
N ALA A 569 -32.58 8.20 7.49
CA ALA A 569 -33.38 7.05 7.91
C ALA A 569 -33.71 6.06 6.78
N THR A 570 -33.62 6.49 5.51
CA THR A 570 -33.98 5.69 4.33
C THR A 570 -32.88 5.70 3.27
N GLU A 571 -32.92 4.71 2.38
CA GLU A 571 -32.05 4.63 1.19
C GLU A 571 -32.26 5.84 0.26
N LEU A 572 -33.52 6.30 0.11
CA LEU A 572 -33.85 7.51 -0.64
C LEU A 572 -33.18 8.75 -0.04
N ASP A 573 -33.26 8.93 1.28
CA ASP A 573 -32.66 10.08 1.97
C ASP A 573 -31.13 10.03 1.93
N MET A 574 -30.53 8.84 1.95
CA MET A 574 -29.09 8.64 1.72
C MET A 574 -28.69 9.09 0.31
N HIS A 575 -29.45 8.71 -0.72
CA HIS A 575 -29.21 9.17 -2.10
C HIS A 575 -29.39 10.69 -2.24
N LEU A 576 -30.49 11.25 -1.70
CA LEU A 576 -30.77 12.68 -1.72
C LEU A 576 -29.68 13.49 -1.01
N PHE A 577 -29.17 13.02 0.12
CA PHE A 577 -28.06 13.67 0.83
C PHE A 577 -26.81 13.77 -0.04
N TRP A 578 -26.36 12.65 -0.63
CA TRP A 578 -25.14 12.65 -1.43
C TRP A 578 -25.28 13.41 -2.74
N ASP A 579 -26.41 13.26 -3.43
CA ASP A 579 -26.68 14.01 -4.66
C ASP A 579 -26.66 15.53 -4.39
N ARG A 580 -27.29 15.98 -3.29
CA ARG A 580 -27.30 17.40 -2.92
C ARG A 580 -25.93 17.91 -2.45
N ALA A 581 -25.16 17.10 -1.73
CA ALA A 581 -23.78 17.44 -1.36
C ALA A 581 -22.91 17.67 -2.60
N PHE A 582 -22.90 16.73 -3.55
CA PHE A 582 -22.12 16.87 -4.78
C PHE A 582 -22.65 17.97 -5.70
N HIS A 583 -23.97 18.21 -5.76
CA HIS A 583 -24.51 19.37 -6.46
C HIS A 583 -24.07 20.70 -5.84
N SER A 584 -24.04 20.82 -4.50
CA SER A 584 -23.62 22.04 -3.81
C SER A 584 -22.13 22.36 -4.04
N LEU A 585 -21.26 21.35 -3.95
CA LEU A 585 -19.84 21.49 -4.30
C LEU A 585 -19.66 21.89 -5.78
N ARG A 586 -20.35 21.21 -6.69
CA ARG A 586 -20.26 21.51 -8.14
C ARG A 586 -20.78 22.91 -8.48
N GLN A 587 -21.88 23.35 -7.86
CA GLN A 587 -22.40 24.72 -8.02
C GLN A 587 -21.41 25.76 -7.49
N SER A 588 -20.71 25.45 -6.40
CA SER A 588 -19.64 26.27 -5.85
C SER A 588 -18.32 26.20 -6.64
N GLY A 589 -18.32 25.52 -7.78
CA GLY A 589 -17.22 25.48 -8.74
C GLY A 589 -16.08 24.53 -8.36
N ILE A 590 -16.34 23.50 -7.54
CA ILE A 590 -15.34 22.48 -7.16
C ILE A 590 -15.13 21.46 -8.28
N ASP A 591 -13.87 21.15 -8.57
CA ASP A 591 -13.42 20.33 -9.70
C ASP A 591 -13.09 18.87 -9.31
N PHE A 592 -12.69 18.61 -8.06
CA PHE A 592 -12.37 17.27 -7.55
C PHE A 592 -12.63 17.13 -6.05
N VAL A 593 -12.63 15.90 -5.53
CA VAL A 593 -12.75 15.63 -4.09
C VAL A 593 -11.71 14.64 -3.59
N LYS A 594 -11.27 14.83 -2.33
CA LYS A 594 -10.62 13.81 -1.50
C LYS A 594 -11.69 13.25 -0.56
N ILE A 595 -11.82 11.93 -0.46
CA ILE A 595 -12.83 11.29 0.39
C ILE A 595 -12.11 10.39 1.40
N ASP A 596 -12.10 10.81 2.67
CA ASP A 596 -11.57 10.01 3.78
C ASP A 596 -12.71 9.29 4.52
N ALA A 597 -12.38 8.57 5.60
CA ALA A 597 -13.28 7.70 6.36
C ALA A 597 -14.05 6.67 5.49
N GLN A 598 -13.54 6.34 4.30
CA GLN A 598 -14.03 5.24 3.44
C GLN A 598 -13.86 3.85 4.07
N ALA A 599 -13.22 3.78 5.24
CA ALA A 599 -12.47 2.62 5.69
C ALA A 599 -12.73 2.20 7.15
N ASP A 600 -13.44 3.02 7.93
CA ASP A 600 -13.72 2.75 9.36
C ASP A 600 -15.03 1.98 9.54
#